data_AF-A0A665XDT8-F1
#
_entry.id   AF-A0A665XDT8-F1
#
_cell.length_a   1.000
_cell.length_b   1.000
_cell.length_c   1.000
_cell.angle_alpha   90.00
_cell.angle_beta   90.00
_cell.angle_gamma   90.00
#
_symmetry.space_group_name_H-M   'P 1'
#
loop_
_entity.id
_entity.type
_entity.pdbx_description
1 polymer ?
#
loop_
_entity_poly.entity_id
_entity_poly.type
_entity_poly.pdbx_seq_one_letter_code
_entity_poly.pdbx_strand_id
1 'polypeptide(L)'
;MSWAEEDWTVGLSGRVLQKVKELQVHHERLSRENKQKQVQLDNIQNSLEKQTLKVQTAKDKQPLALTFRPTNNLKSPFNLNMHVFG
;
A
#
# COMPACT_ATOMS: atom_id res chain seq x y z
N MET A 1 32.54 -18.75 10.71
CA MET A 1 32.49 -19.81 11.75
C MET A 1 32.00 -21.08 11.07
N SER A 2 32.89 -22.03 10.79
CA SER A 2 32.51 -23.33 10.20
C SER A 2 32.32 -24.35 11.31
N TRP A 3 31.12 -24.40 11.90
CA TRP A 3 30.70 -25.44 12.85
C TRP A 3 30.10 -26.67 12.13
N ALA A 4 30.44 -26.85 10.85
CA ALA A 4 29.79 -27.83 9.97
C ALA A 4 30.77 -28.85 9.38
N GLU A 5 32.01 -28.89 9.85
CA GLU A 5 33.00 -29.84 9.33
C GLU A 5 32.83 -31.25 9.94
N GLU A 6 32.18 -31.36 11.10
CA GLU A 6 31.89 -32.63 11.77
C GLU A 6 30.36 -32.83 11.92
N ASP A 7 29.89 -34.04 11.66
CA ASP A 7 28.47 -34.38 11.77
C ASP A 7 28.03 -34.32 13.24
N TRP A 8 27.37 -33.23 13.60
CA TRP A 8 26.89 -32.97 14.95
C TRP A 8 25.86 -33.99 15.47
N THR A 9 25.37 -34.89 14.59
CA THR A 9 24.44 -35.95 14.97
C THR A 9 25.15 -37.18 15.55
N VAL A 10 26.46 -37.30 15.37
CA VAL A 10 27.27 -38.42 15.88
C VAL A 10 27.29 -38.41 17.42
N GLY A 11 27.05 -39.58 18.02
CA GLY A 11 27.04 -39.75 19.48
C GLY A 11 25.73 -39.31 20.17
N LEU A 12 24.77 -38.74 19.45
CA LEU A 12 23.44 -38.45 19.99
C LEU A 12 22.58 -39.71 20.09
N SER A 13 21.79 -39.83 21.15
CA SER A 13 20.83 -40.92 21.29
C SER A 13 19.70 -40.82 20.25
N GLY A 14 19.15 -41.95 19.84
CA GLY A 14 18.05 -42.00 18.85
C GLY A 14 16.83 -41.15 19.24
N ARG A 15 16.54 -40.99 20.54
CA ARG A 15 15.46 -40.11 21.02
C ARG A 15 15.74 -38.64 20.73
N VAL A 16 16.99 -38.21 20.91
CA VAL A 16 17.40 -36.84 20.62
C VAL A 16 17.35 -36.59 19.12
N LEU A 17 17.84 -37.52 18.30
CA LEU A 17 17.78 -37.44 16.84
C LEU A 17 16.33 -37.37 16.32
N GLN A 18 15.42 -38.16 16.91
CA GLN A 18 14.00 -38.08 16.59
C GLN A 18 13.44 -36.70 16.90
N LYS A 19 13.81 -36.11 18.05
CA LYS A 19 13.32 -34.78 18.43
C LYS A 19 13.84 -33.68 17.52
N VAL A 20 15.11 -33.78 17.11
CA VAL A 20 15.73 -32.90 16.11
C VAL A 20 14.91 -32.92 14.81
N LYS A 21 14.59 -34.12 14.30
CA LYS A 21 13.83 -34.26 13.06
C LYS A 21 12.43 -33.66 13.17
N GLU A 22 11.74 -33.89 14.28
CA GLU A 22 10.43 -33.25 14.56
C GLU A 22 10.52 -31.72 14.54
N LEU A 23 11.55 -31.16 15.20
CA LEU A 23 11.77 -29.72 15.24
C LEU A 23 12.12 -29.15 13.86
N GLN A 24 12.91 -29.85 13.06
CA GLN A 24 13.21 -29.46 11.68
C GLN A 24 11.93 -29.39 10.83
N VAL A 25 11.08 -30.42 10.88
CA VAL A 25 9.79 -30.44 10.16
C VAL A 25 8.88 -29.30 10.64
N HIS A 26 8.83 -29.05 11.96
CA HIS A 26 8.05 -27.96 12.50
C HIS A 26 8.57 -26.59 12.06
N HIS A 27 9.89 -26.41 12.06
CA HIS A 27 10.53 -25.19 11.60
C HIS A 27 10.26 -24.94 10.11
N GLU A 28 10.37 -25.97 9.27
CA GLU A 28 10.05 -25.86 7.85
C GLU A 28 8.59 -25.47 7.61
N ARG A 29 7.66 -26.05 8.37
CA ARG A 29 6.24 -25.69 8.31
C ARG A 29 6.04 -24.21 8.65
N LEU A 30 6.58 -23.76 9.78
CA LEU A 30 6.48 -22.36 10.20
C LEU A 30 7.15 -21.42 9.20
N SER A 31 8.29 -21.81 8.62
CA SER A 31 8.99 -21.03 7.60
C SER A 31 8.12 -20.81 6.36
N ARG A 32 7.42 -21.85 5.90
CA ARG A 32 6.46 -21.73 4.78
C ARG A 32 5.28 -20.82 5.13
N GLU A 33 4.68 -21.01 6.31
CA GLU A 33 3.58 -20.15 6.78
C GLU A 33 3.99 -18.69 6.90
N ASN A 34 5.21 -18.44 7.39
CA ASN A 34 5.73 -17.08 7.54
C ASN A 34 5.98 -16.42 6.18
N LYS A 35 6.55 -17.16 5.22
CA LYS A 35 6.72 -16.69 3.84
C LYS A 35 5.38 -16.34 3.19
N GLN A 36 4.36 -17.18 3.38
CA GLN A 36 3.02 -16.91 2.87
C GLN A 36 2.43 -15.63 3.46
N LYS A 37 2.58 -15.42 4.77
CA LYS A 37 2.12 -14.20 5.45
C LYS A 37 2.89 -12.97 4.96
N GLN A 38 4.19 -13.07 4.76
CA GLN A 38 4.99 -11.97 4.21
C GLN A 38 4.48 -11.55 2.83
N VAL A 39 4.23 -12.51 1.93
CA VAL A 39 3.66 -12.21 0.60
C VAL A 39 2.28 -11.54 0.70
N GLN A 40 1.44 -11.95 1.65
CA GLN A 40 0.14 -11.31 1.87
C GLN A 40 0.31 -9.86 2.35
N LEU A 41 1.23 -9.61 3.28
CA LEU A 41 1.54 -8.26 3.76
C LEU A 41 2.06 -7.37 2.63
N ASP A 42 2.99 -7.87 1.83
CA ASP A 42 3.56 -7.13 0.69
C ASP A 42 2.45 -6.77 -0.33
N ASN A 43 1.52 -7.70 -0.59
CA ASN A 43 0.39 -7.45 -1.48
C ASN A 43 -0.54 -6.35 -0.95
N ILE A 44 -0.85 -6.37 0.36
CA ILE A 44 -1.70 -5.36 0.99
C ILE A 44 -0.98 -3.99 0.95
N GLN A 45 0.30 -3.96 1.28
CA GLN A 45 1.10 -2.73 1.26
C GLN A 45 1.18 -2.13 -0.15
N ASN A 46 1.44 -2.94 -1.16
CA ASN A 46 1.46 -2.51 -2.57
C ASN A 46 0.08 -1.99 -3.02
N SER A 47 -1.01 -2.62 -2.57
CA SER A 47 -2.37 -2.15 -2.87
C SER A 47 -2.66 -0.80 -2.22
N LEU A 48 -2.26 -0.64 -0.95
CA LEU A 48 -2.42 0.61 -0.21
C LEU A 48 -1.62 1.76 -0.83
N GLU A 49 -0.38 1.51 -1.22
CA GLU A 49 0.47 2.48 -1.91
C GLU A 49 -0.18 2.92 -3.22
N LYS A 50 -0.67 1.96 -4.04
CA LYS A 50 -1.39 2.28 -5.28
C LYS A 50 -2.64 3.13 -5.03
N GLN A 51 -3.42 2.83 -3.99
CA GLN A 51 -4.59 3.64 -3.63
C GLN A 51 -4.18 5.04 -3.15
N THR A 52 -3.11 5.14 -2.38
CA THR A 52 -2.56 6.41 -1.90
C THR A 52 -2.14 7.30 -3.06
N LEU A 53 -1.42 6.75 -4.04
CA LEU A 53 -1.04 7.46 -5.27
C LEU A 53 -2.28 7.90 -6.08
N LYS A 54 -3.31 7.05 -6.19
CA LYS A 54 -4.58 7.43 -6.84
C LYS A 54 -5.25 8.61 -6.15
N VAL A 55 -5.30 8.62 -4.81
CA VAL A 55 -5.90 9.71 -4.04
C VAL A 55 -5.07 11.00 -4.15
N GLN A 56 -3.74 10.91 -4.09
CA GLN A 56 -2.86 12.06 -4.26
C GLN A 56 -3.00 12.65 -5.66
N THR A 57 -2.90 11.83 -6.71
CA THR A 57 -3.09 12.30 -8.10
C THR A 57 -4.48 12.87 -8.36
N ALA A 58 -5.54 12.37 -7.70
CA ALA A 58 -6.85 12.99 -7.77
C ALA A 58 -6.87 14.37 -7.11
N LYS A 59 -6.21 14.53 -5.96
CA LYS A 59 -6.07 15.82 -5.26
C LYS A 59 -5.21 16.81 -6.04
N ASP A 60 -4.14 16.36 -6.68
CA ASP A 60 -3.22 17.19 -7.48
C ASP A 60 -3.84 17.61 -8.82
N LYS A 61 -4.85 16.88 -9.32
CA LYS A 61 -5.69 17.31 -10.45
C LYS A 61 -6.82 18.27 -10.03
N GLN A 62 -7.06 18.43 -8.73
CA GLN A 62 -8.10 19.27 -8.14
C GLN A 62 -7.63 20.65 -7.59
N PRO A 63 -6.53 21.28 -8.03
CA PRO A 63 -6.32 22.70 -7.77
C PRO A 63 -5.89 23.47 -9.03
N LEU A 64 -6.77 23.64 -10.03
CA LEU A 64 -6.83 24.87 -10.87
C LEU A 64 -8.04 24.97 -11.83
N ALA A 65 -9.21 24.45 -11.46
CA ALA A 65 -10.44 24.63 -12.26
C ALA A 65 -11.45 25.61 -11.63
N LEU A 66 -10.97 26.58 -10.84
CA LEU A 66 -11.71 27.83 -10.61
C LEU A 66 -11.22 28.84 -11.65
N THR A 67 -11.58 28.61 -12.91
CA THR A 67 -11.38 29.60 -13.97
C THR A 67 -12.26 30.79 -13.63
N PHE A 68 -11.65 31.84 -13.07
CA PHE A 68 -12.26 33.17 -13.01
C PHE A 68 -12.60 33.54 -14.45
N ARG A 69 -13.89 33.57 -14.81
CA ARG A 69 -14.34 34.01 -16.14
C ARG A 69 -14.23 35.54 -16.19
N PRO A 70 -13.34 36.16 -16.99
CA PRO A 70 -13.37 37.59 -17.18
C PRO A 70 -14.42 37.88 -18.26
N THR A 71 -15.60 38.40 -17.86
CA THR A 71 -16.56 38.94 -18.83
C THR A 71 -16.05 40.31 -19.29
N ASN A 72 -15.20 40.32 -20.31
CA ASN A 72 -14.95 41.51 -21.09
C ASN A 72 -16.12 41.69 -22.05
N ASN A 73 -16.93 42.73 -21.88
CA ASN A 73 -17.53 43.41 -23.03
C ASN A 73 -17.88 44.87 -22.73
N LEU A 74 -17.57 45.67 -23.75
CA LEU A 74 -17.52 47.13 -23.84
C LEU A 74 -18.86 47.86 -23.58
N LYS A 75 -18.72 49.06 -22.99
CA LYS A 75 -19.50 50.31 -23.17
C LYS A 75 -21.04 50.24 -23.28
N SER A 76 -21.71 50.89 -22.32
CA SER A 76 -23.08 51.43 -22.40
C SER A 76 -23.30 52.28 -23.67
N PRO A 77 -24.52 52.35 -24.26
CA PRO A 77 -25.60 53.23 -23.76
C PRO A 77 -27.04 52.70 -24.02
N PHE A 78 -28.06 53.41 -23.51
CA PHE A 78 -29.53 53.23 -23.72
C PHE A 78 -30.23 52.15 -22.84
N ASN A 79 -30.90 52.47 -21.72
CA ASN A 79 -32.12 53.26 -21.43
C ASN A 79 -33.42 52.39 -21.39
N LEU A 80 -34.22 52.62 -20.33
CA LEU A 80 -35.58 52.16 -19.99
C LEU A 80 -35.82 50.68 -19.63
N ASN A 81 -36.13 50.37 -18.36
CA ASN A 81 -37.49 50.58 -17.85
C ASN A 81 -37.57 50.44 -16.33
N MET A 82 -38.16 51.45 -15.69
CA MET A 82 -38.59 51.42 -14.31
C MET A 82 -39.90 50.62 -14.23
N HIS A 83 -40.06 49.76 -13.23
CA HIS A 83 -41.38 49.28 -12.79
C HIS A 83 -41.49 49.47 -11.28
N VAL A 84 -42.28 50.48 -10.91
CA VAL A 84 -42.90 50.63 -9.59
C VAL A 84 -43.93 49.51 -9.47
N PHE A 85 -43.85 48.70 -8.42
CA PHE A 85 -44.98 47.86 -8.02
C PHE A 85 -45.99 48.74 -7.28
N GLY A 86 -47.25 48.66 -7.71
CA GLY A 86 -48.40 49.22 -6.99
C GLY A 86 -48.78 48.39 -5.77
#